data_AF-A0A1Q5SLG4-F1
#
_entry.id   AF-A0A1Q5SLG4-F1
#
_cell.length_a   1.000
_cell.length_b   1.000
_cell.length_c   1.000
_cell.angle_alpha   90.00
_cell.angle_beta   90.00
_cell.angle_gamma   90.00
#
_symmetry.space_group_name_H-M   'P 1'
#
loop_
_entity.id
_entity.type
_entity.pdbx_description
1 polymer ?
#
loop_
_entity_poly.entity_id
_entity_poly.type
_entity_poly.pdbx_seq_one_letter_code
_entity_poly.pdbx_strand_id
1 'polypeptide(L)'
;MTMDEQTLLEQLRKNPPKLVGGYKKQGWAIKVLERIANPDVEDEGDGRVTAKAVLRAQDGTYYPAFLTIDLNQQGRVVGVYFIAENKEQFDLIPFEWAKEFLGKPEQEIVPFRYRTLSKIDGDKQQTHWPDFS
;
A
#
# COMPACT_ATOMS: atom_id res chain seq x y z
N MET A 1 -3.86 22.54 15.63
CA MET A 1 -5.01 21.64 15.82
C MET A 1 -4.72 20.39 15.03
N THR A 2 -4.26 19.33 15.68
CA THR A 2 -4.19 18.00 15.06
C THR A 2 -5.61 17.48 14.98
N MET A 3 -6.09 17.27 13.75
CA MET A 3 -7.42 16.71 13.51
C MET A 3 -7.46 15.30 14.10
N ASP A 4 -8.44 15.03 14.97
CA ASP A 4 -8.59 13.75 15.67
C ASP A 4 -8.82 12.60 14.67
N GLU A 5 -8.20 11.44 14.88
CA GLU A 5 -8.35 10.24 14.03
C GLU A 5 -9.81 9.86 13.81
N GLN A 6 -10.66 10.03 14.84
CA GLN A 6 -12.09 9.77 14.74
C GLN A 6 -12.78 10.73 13.76
N THR A 7 -12.36 12.00 13.75
CA THR A 7 -12.93 13.01 12.85
C THR A 7 -12.59 12.71 11.40
N LEU A 8 -11.37 12.23 11.12
CA LEU A 8 -10.94 11.90 9.77
C LEU A 8 -11.67 10.64 9.24
N LEU A 9 -11.83 9.61 10.08
CA LEU A 9 -12.58 8.41 9.68
C LEU A 9 -14.05 8.72 9.39
N GLU A 10 -14.68 9.60 10.19
CA GLU A 10 -16.04 10.06 9.91
C GLU A 10 -16.16 10.82 8.58
N GLN A 11 -15.15 11.62 8.22
CA GLN A 11 -15.11 12.29 6.92
C GLN A 11 -14.99 11.28 5.77
N LEU A 12 -14.14 10.26 5.91
CA LEU A 12 -14.02 9.18 4.93
C LEU A 12 -15.33 8.39 4.79
N ARG A 13 -16.08 8.17 5.88
CA ARG A 13 -17.41 7.51 5.78
C ARG A 13 -18.44 8.38 5.08
N LYS A 14 -18.41 9.70 5.26
CA LYS A 14 -19.30 10.63 4.55
C LYS A 14 -18.99 10.72 3.06
N ASN A 15 -17.71 10.62 2.70
CA ASN A 15 -17.25 10.60 1.31
C ASN A 15 -16.26 9.44 1.11
N PRO A 16 -16.77 8.20 0.89
CA PRO A 16 -15.93 7.02 0.77
C PRO A 16 -14.83 7.19 -0.28
N PRO A 17 -13.55 6.94 0.06
CA PRO A 17 -12.47 7.02 -0.91
C PRO A 17 -12.68 5.95 -1.98
N LYS A 18 -12.44 6.33 -3.25
CA LYS A 18 -12.46 5.39 -4.35
C LYS A 18 -11.12 4.65 -4.40
N LEU A 19 -11.01 3.59 -3.61
CA LEU A 19 -9.80 2.77 -3.55
C LEU A 19 -9.50 2.13 -4.91
N VAL A 20 -8.24 2.17 -5.29
CA VAL A 20 -7.70 1.59 -6.52
C VAL A 20 -7.17 0.20 -6.22
N GLY A 21 -7.63 -0.81 -6.96
CA GLY A 21 -7.16 -2.19 -6.78
C GLY A 21 -8.23 -3.24 -7.03
N GLY A 22 -8.10 -4.38 -6.36
CA GLY A 22 -9.00 -5.53 -6.54
C GLY A 22 -8.85 -6.16 -7.93
N TYR A 23 -7.71 -5.95 -8.59
CA TYR A 23 -7.51 -6.39 -9.96
C TYR A 23 -7.27 -7.89 -10.03
N LYS A 24 -7.76 -8.53 -11.10
CA LYS A 24 -7.46 -9.95 -11.40
C LYS A 24 -6.06 -10.17 -11.97
N LYS A 25 -5.43 -9.11 -12.48
CA LYS A 25 -4.09 -9.16 -13.09
C LYS A 25 -3.18 -8.15 -12.43
N GLN A 26 -2.03 -8.63 -11.97
CA GLN A 26 -0.97 -7.82 -11.35
C GLN A 26 -0.55 -6.62 -12.20
N GLY A 27 -0.49 -6.77 -13.52
CA GLY A 27 -0.08 -5.69 -14.44
C GLY A 27 -0.93 -4.43 -14.34
N TRP A 28 -2.19 -4.51 -13.90
CA TRP A 28 -3.01 -3.32 -13.67
C TRP A 28 -2.60 -2.55 -12.43
N ALA A 29 -2.23 -3.24 -11.35
CA ALA A 29 -1.66 -2.59 -10.16
C ALA A 29 -0.34 -1.90 -10.50
N ILE A 30 0.53 -2.56 -11.28
CA ILE A 30 1.81 -1.98 -11.72
C ILE A 30 1.57 -0.69 -12.53
N LYS A 31 0.66 -0.70 -13.51
CA LYS A 31 0.34 0.48 -14.32
C LYS A 31 -0.15 1.68 -13.52
N VAL A 32 -0.85 1.45 -12.40
CA VAL A 32 -1.25 2.54 -11.49
C VAL A 32 -0.02 3.15 -10.85
N LEU A 33 0.88 2.33 -10.31
CA LEU A 33 2.11 2.76 -9.65
C LEU A 33 3.09 3.49 -10.60
N GLU A 34 3.16 3.06 -11.87
CA GLU A 34 3.95 3.71 -12.91
C GLU A 34 3.44 5.12 -13.28
N ARG A 35 2.14 5.39 -13.06
CA ARG A 35 1.56 6.73 -13.29
C ARG A 35 1.85 7.71 -12.16
N ILE A 36 2.30 7.20 -11.01
CA ILE A 36 2.65 8.04 -9.86
C ILE A 36 4.11 8.46 -10.02
N ALA A 37 4.35 9.76 -10.09
CA ALA A 37 5.66 10.33 -10.43
C ALA A 37 6.75 10.11 -9.38
N ASN A 38 6.39 9.75 -8.14
CA ASN A 38 7.33 9.45 -7.07
C ASN A 38 8.33 8.35 -7.48
N PRO A 39 9.54 8.33 -6.90
CA PRO A 39 10.46 7.19 -7.03
C PRO A 39 9.81 5.87 -6.59
N ASP A 40 10.34 4.75 -7.09
CA ASP A 40 9.89 3.42 -6.65
C ASP A 40 10.26 3.12 -5.19
N VAL A 41 11.36 3.69 -4.72
CA VAL A 41 11.83 3.66 -3.33
C VAL A 41 12.31 5.07 -2.98
N GLU A 42 11.82 5.60 -1.88
CA GLU A 42 12.14 6.91 -1.33
C GLU A 42 12.68 6.72 0.10
N ASP A 43 13.79 7.39 0.42
CA ASP A 43 14.37 7.37 1.77
C ASP A 43 13.63 8.38 2.65
N GLU A 44 13.08 7.91 3.77
CA GLU A 44 12.36 8.73 4.74
C GLU A 44 13.28 9.24 5.86
N GLY A 45 14.54 8.81 5.87
CA GLY A 45 15.46 8.98 6.98
C GLY A 45 15.28 7.94 8.09
N ASP A 46 16.20 7.97 9.06
CA ASP A 46 16.18 7.10 10.24
C ASP A 46 16.09 5.58 9.94
N GLY A 47 16.61 5.15 8.79
CA GLY A 47 16.59 3.76 8.35
C GLY A 47 15.20 3.27 7.91
N ARG A 48 14.31 4.18 7.52
CA ARG A 48 13.02 3.85 6.92
C ARG A 48 13.00 4.24 5.45
N VAL A 49 12.31 3.43 4.67
CA VAL A 49 12.05 3.72 3.26
C VAL A 49 10.57 3.57 2.97
N THR A 50 10.08 4.39 2.04
CA THR A 50 8.76 4.22 1.45
C THR A 50 8.94 3.60 0.06
N ALA A 51 8.23 2.52 -0.24
CA ALA A 51 8.37 1.81 -1.50
C ALA A 51 7.02 1.56 -2.17
N LYS A 52 6.98 1.74 -3.49
CA LYS A 52 5.86 1.29 -4.33
C LYS A 52 5.82 -0.22 -4.35
N ALA A 53 4.66 -0.80 -4.09
CA ALA A 53 4.48 -2.24 -4.05
C ALA A 53 3.14 -2.68 -4.62
N VAL A 54 3.11 -3.91 -5.11
CA VAL A 54 1.86 -4.64 -5.35
C VAL A 54 1.60 -5.54 -4.17
N LEU A 55 0.41 -5.43 -3.60
CA LEU A 55 -0.13 -6.39 -2.64
C LEU A 55 -0.93 -7.45 -3.39
N ARG A 56 -0.70 -8.72 -3.05
CA ARG A 56 -1.54 -9.84 -3.47
C ARG A 56 -2.37 -10.29 -2.27
N ALA A 57 -3.67 -10.14 -2.39
CA ALA A 57 -4.65 -10.60 -1.42
C ALA A 57 -4.82 -12.13 -1.47
N GLN A 58 -5.39 -12.71 -0.40
CA GLN A 58 -5.68 -14.14 -0.33
C GLN A 58 -6.64 -14.62 -1.43
N ASP A 59 -7.66 -13.81 -1.74
CA ASP A 59 -8.60 -14.06 -2.84
C ASP A 59 -7.98 -14.01 -4.25
N GLY A 60 -6.67 -13.75 -4.35
CA GLY A 60 -5.93 -13.68 -5.60
C GLY A 60 -6.04 -12.36 -6.34
N THR A 61 -6.66 -11.34 -5.74
CA THR A 61 -6.69 -9.99 -6.31
C THR A 61 -5.45 -9.17 -5.95
N TYR A 62 -5.19 -8.14 -6.74
CA TYR A 62 -3.99 -7.31 -6.65
C TYR A 62 -4.33 -5.84 -6.40
N TYR A 63 -3.58 -5.22 -5.50
CA TYR A 63 -3.75 -3.83 -5.09
C TYR A 63 -2.41 -3.08 -5.22
N PRO A 64 -2.38 -1.91 -5.88
CA PRO A 64 -1.23 -1.02 -5.80
C PRO A 64 -1.22 -0.35 -4.43
N ALA A 65 -0.04 -0.28 -3.82
CA ALA A 65 0.15 0.27 -2.49
C ALA A 65 1.52 0.94 -2.33
N PHE A 66 1.65 1.73 -1.29
CA PHE A 66 2.92 2.19 -0.74
C PHE A 66 3.18 1.46 0.57
N LEU A 67 4.41 1.01 0.78
CA LEU A 67 4.85 0.35 2.01
C LEU A 67 5.89 1.23 2.68
N THR A 68 5.73 1.48 3.97
CA THR A 68 6.83 1.99 4.79
C THR A 68 7.53 0.79 5.41
N ILE A 69 8.83 0.70 5.18
CA ILE A 69 9.68 -0.43 5.56
C ILE A 69 10.79 0.07 6.47
N ASP A 70 10.95 -0.56 7.63
CA ASP A 70 11.98 -0.26 8.61
C ASP A 70 13.18 -1.22 8.41
N LEU A 71 14.28 -0.68 7.86
CA LEU A 71 15.50 -1.41 7.58
C LEU A 71 16.29 -1.73 8.86
N ASN A 72 16.17 -0.93 9.91
CA ASN A 72 16.74 -1.25 11.22
C ASN A 72 16.08 -2.50 11.83
N GLN A 73 14.84 -2.77 11.45
CA GLN A 73 14.09 -3.98 11.80
C GLN A 73 14.12 -5.03 10.68
N GLN A 74 15.23 -5.13 9.95
CA GLN A 74 15.46 -6.17 8.93
C GLN A 74 14.43 -6.15 7.79
N GLY A 75 13.90 -4.97 7.44
CA GLY A 75 12.93 -4.81 6.36
C GLY A 75 11.48 -5.06 6.78
N ARG A 76 11.17 -4.94 8.08
CA ARG A 76 9.79 -5.07 8.56
C ARG A 76 8.91 -4.00 7.93
N VAL A 77 7.78 -4.40 7.36
CA VAL A 77 6.73 -3.48 6.94
C VAL A 77 6.08 -2.87 8.19
N VAL A 78 6.17 -1.54 8.32
CA VAL A 78 5.63 -0.76 9.45
C VAL A 78 4.48 0.15 9.03
N GLY A 79 4.20 0.26 7.72
CA GLY A 79 3.04 0.98 7.20
C GLY A 79 2.59 0.41 5.86
N VAL A 80 1.28 0.36 5.65
CA VAL A 80 0.66 -0.08 4.39
C VAL A 80 -0.37 0.96 3.97
N TYR A 81 -0.19 1.55 2.80
CA TYR A 81 -1.04 2.63 2.31
C TYR A 81 -1.64 2.25 0.96
N PHE A 82 -2.97 2.22 0.92
CA PHE A 82 -3.74 1.99 -0.30
C PHE A 82 -3.90 3.30 -1.06
N ILE A 83 -3.96 3.19 -2.38
CA ILE A 83 -4.14 4.35 -3.25
C ILE A 83 -5.63 4.58 -3.47
N ALA A 84 -6.10 5.82 -3.26
CA ALA A 84 -7.43 6.27 -3.64
C ALA A 84 -7.33 7.27 -4.80
N GLU A 85 -8.23 7.15 -5.77
CA GLU A 85 -8.38 8.15 -6.83
C GLU A 85 -9.17 9.35 -6.31
N ASN A 86 -8.56 10.54 -6.37
CA ASN A 86 -9.21 11.83 -6.24
C ASN A 86 -9.14 12.57 -7.60
N LYS A 87 -9.97 13.60 -7.81
CA LYS A 87 -10.16 14.24 -9.13
C LYS A 87 -8.87 14.73 -9.78
N GLU A 88 -7.87 15.10 -8.98
CA GLU A 88 -6.62 15.73 -9.44
C GLU A 88 -5.36 15.00 -8.94
N GLN A 89 -5.50 14.07 -7.98
CA GLN A 89 -4.35 13.44 -7.31
C GLN A 89 -4.68 12.03 -6.81
N PHE A 90 -3.63 11.30 -6.43
CA PHE A 90 -3.74 10.06 -5.68
C PHE A 90 -3.58 10.35 -4.19
N ASP A 91 -4.53 9.88 -3.39
CA ASP A 91 -4.45 9.95 -1.94
C ASP A 91 -3.97 8.61 -1.38
N LEU A 92 -3.13 8.66 -0.34
CA LEU A 92 -2.66 7.48 0.39
C LEU A 92 -3.48 7.27 1.65
N ILE A 93 -4.18 6.14 1.72
CA ILE A 93 -5.05 5.79 2.84
C ILE A 93 -4.43 4.62 3.60
N PRO A 94 -4.14 4.75 4.91
CA PRO A 94 -3.68 3.64 5.74
C PRO A 94 -4.61 2.43 5.64
N PHE A 95 -4.05 1.23 5.61
CA PHE A 95 -4.82 -0.01 5.49
C PHE A 95 -5.89 -0.15 6.59
N GLU A 96 -5.56 0.31 7.80
CA GLU A 96 -6.43 0.29 8.99
C GLU A 96 -7.78 0.97 8.71
N TRP A 97 -7.79 1.98 7.85
CA TRP A 97 -9.01 2.68 7.44
C TRP A 97 -9.51 2.19 6.08
N ALA A 98 -8.61 1.93 5.13
CA ALA A 98 -8.95 1.50 3.79
C ALA A 98 -9.79 0.20 3.79
N LYS A 99 -9.55 -0.70 4.74
CA LYS A 99 -10.26 -1.98 4.84
C LYS A 99 -11.77 -1.87 4.97
N GLU A 100 -12.29 -0.77 5.55
CA GLU A 100 -13.75 -0.53 5.63
C GLU A 100 -14.37 -0.29 4.24
N PHE A 101 -13.57 0.12 3.26
CA PHE A 101 -14.03 0.53 1.93
C PHE A 101 -13.68 -0.47 0.82
N LEU A 102 -13.02 -1.59 1.15
CA LEU A 102 -12.67 -2.65 0.18
C LEU A 102 -13.89 -3.47 -0.27
N GLY A 103 -15.03 -3.34 0.42
CA GLY A 103 -16.28 -4.03 0.09
C GLY A 103 -16.20 -5.55 0.25
N LYS A 104 -15.23 -6.04 1.02
CA LYS A 104 -14.97 -7.46 1.29
C LYS A 104 -14.58 -7.67 2.75
N PRO A 105 -14.90 -8.82 3.36
CA PRO A 105 -14.43 -9.17 4.69
C PRO A 105 -12.91 -9.21 4.76
N GLU A 106 -12.31 -8.65 5.81
CA GLU A 106 -10.86 -8.57 5.99
C GLU A 106 -10.16 -9.94 5.82
N GLN A 107 -10.76 -10.98 6.41
CA GLN A 107 -10.30 -12.38 6.35
C GLN A 107 -10.23 -13.01 4.95
N GLU A 108 -10.87 -12.42 3.94
CA GLU A 108 -10.77 -12.87 2.55
C GLU A 108 -9.60 -12.21 1.81
N ILE A 109 -9.03 -11.15 2.40
CA ILE A 109 -8.02 -10.31 1.78
C ILE A 109 -6.66 -10.54 2.46
N VAL A 110 -6.62 -10.63 3.78
CA VAL A 110 -5.39 -10.75 4.59
C VAL A 110 -5.07 -12.21 4.95
N PRO A 111 -3.80 -12.56 5.20
CA PRO A 111 -2.59 -11.75 5.00
C PRO A 111 -2.33 -11.44 3.53
N PHE A 112 -1.82 -10.24 3.29
CA PHE A 112 -1.25 -9.88 2.01
C PHE A 112 0.14 -10.47 1.87
N ARG A 113 0.48 -10.88 0.65
CA ARG A 113 1.88 -10.95 0.21
C ARG A 113 2.21 -9.69 -0.56
N TYR A 114 3.48 -9.28 -0.57
CA TYR A 114 3.87 -8.04 -1.24
C TYR A 114 5.04 -8.24 -2.21
N ARG A 115 5.11 -7.36 -3.20
CA ARG A 115 6.23 -7.27 -4.15
C ARG A 115 6.49 -5.80 -4.47
N THR A 116 7.62 -5.28 -4.05
CA THR A 116 8.04 -3.90 -4.38
C THR A 116 8.40 -3.81 -5.86
N LEU A 117 8.29 -2.62 -6.46
CA LEU A 117 8.67 -2.41 -7.85
C LEU A 117 10.18 -2.44 -8.07
N SER A 118 10.94 -1.98 -7.08
CA SER A 118 12.40 -2.03 -7.05
C SER A 118 12.87 -2.80 -5.81
N LYS A 119 13.99 -3.53 -5.93
CA LYS A 119 14.60 -4.22 -4.79
C LYS A 119 15.10 -3.19 -3.78
N ILE A 120 14.84 -3.42 -2.50
CA ILE A 120 15.27 -2.54 -1.42
C ILE A 120 16.55 -3.11 -0.81
N ASP A 121 17.64 -2.36 -0.90
CA ASP A 121 18.90 -2.76 -0.29
C ASP A 121 18.78 -2.76 1.24
N GLY A 122 19.22 -3.85 1.86
CA GLY A 122 19.14 -4.04 3.31
C GLY A 122 17.81 -4.64 3.82
N ASP A 123 16.77 -4.75 2.99
CA ASP A 123 15.55 -5.47 3.35
C ASP A 123 15.77 -6.99 3.28
N LYS A 124 15.66 -7.66 4.42
CA LYS A 124 15.85 -9.12 4.54
C LYS A 124 14.55 -9.91 4.35
N GLN A 125 13.40 -9.25 4.30
CA GLN A 125 12.11 -9.89 4.05
C GLN A 125 11.93 -10.22 2.56
N GLN A 126 12.59 -9.48 1.65
CA GLN A 126 12.54 -9.68 0.19
C GLN A 126 13.33 -10.92 -0.32
N THR A 127 13.17 -12.05 0.34
CA THR A 127 13.93 -13.29 0.12
C THR A 127 13.77 -13.87 -1.29
N HIS A 128 12.63 -13.63 -1.94
CA HIS A 128 12.30 -14.18 -3.26
C HIS A 128 12.26 -13.12 -4.38
N TRP A 129 12.72 -11.89 -4.13
CA TRP A 129 12.61 -10.82 -5.13
C TRP A 129 13.23 -11.23 -6.49
N PRO A 130 12.54 -11.03 -7.63
CA PRO A 130 11.38 -10.15 -7.81
C PRO A 130 10.02 -10.83 -7.60
N ASP A 131 9.91 -11.98 -6.95
CA ASP A 131 8.62 -12.58 -6.58
C ASP A 131 8.05 -12.00 -5.28
N PHE A 132 6.79 -12.36 -5.00
CA PHE A 132 6.11 -11.96 -3.78
C PHE A 132 6.76 -12.58 -2.53
N SER A 133 6.96 -11.74 -1.52
CA SER A 133 7.35 -12.14 -0.16
C SER A 133 6.11 -12.25 0.74
#